data_AF-A0A6J4XPW8-F1
#
_entry.id   AF-A0A6J4XPW8-F1
#
_cell.length_a   1.000
_cell.length_b   1.000
_cell.length_c   1.000
_cell.angle_alpha   90.00
_cell.angle_beta   90.00
_cell.angle_gamma   90.00
#
_symmetry.space_group_name_H-M   'P 1'
#
loop_
_entity.id
_entity.type
_entity.pdbx_description
1 polymer ?
#
loop_
_entity_poly.entity_id
_entity_poly.type
_entity_poly.pdbx_seq_one_letter_code
_entity_poly.pdbx_strand_id
1 'polypeptide(L)'
;MKAAGKNFKSHLDGENFLPYLTGETQAGPRKDYFYFDDGGQLIGLRFNKWKMVFAEQRAKSWNVWSEPFVKLRLPKIFNLRSDPFERADTDANGYNNWWIDHLFLLVPAQQHVAEQLATFAEYPPAPEAGEV
;
A
#
# COMPACT_ATOMS: atom_id res chain seq x y z
N MET A 1 15.26 11.20 15.07
CA MET A 1 15.22 12.45 14.27
C MET A 1 15.52 13.67 15.16
N LYS A 2 16.23 14.69 14.65
CA LYS A 2 16.42 16.00 15.31
C LYS A 2 15.67 17.08 14.55
N ALA A 3 14.80 17.83 15.22
CA ALA A 3 14.10 18.98 14.63
C ALA A 3 13.95 20.09 15.67
N ALA A 4 14.22 21.35 15.27
CA ALA A 4 14.12 22.53 16.14
C ALA A 4 14.81 22.36 17.53
N GLY A 5 15.99 21.74 17.56
CA GLY A 5 16.74 21.48 18.80
C GLY A 5 16.21 20.35 19.69
N LYS A 6 15.13 19.67 19.29
CA LYS A 6 14.53 18.54 20.02
C LYS A 6 14.85 17.20 19.33
N ASN A 7 15.00 16.16 20.15
CA ASN A 7 15.13 14.78 19.67
C ASN A 7 13.74 14.11 19.65
N PHE A 8 13.36 13.55 18.52
CA PHE A 8 12.14 12.76 18.33
C PHE A 8 12.50 11.33 17.96
N LYS A 9 11.79 10.37 18.56
CA LYS A 9 11.81 8.97 18.11
C LYS A 9 10.69 8.81 17.08
N SER A 10 11.05 8.96 15.80
CA SER A 10 10.10 8.93 14.67
C SER A 10 10.74 8.22 13.48
N HIS A 11 9.92 7.44 12.76
CA HIS A 11 10.25 6.79 11.50
C HIS A 11 9.81 7.70 10.35
N LEU A 12 10.66 7.83 9.32
CA LEU A 12 10.31 8.57 8.11
C LEU A 12 10.03 7.60 6.98
N ASP A 13 8.76 7.45 6.60
CA ASP A 13 8.35 6.67 5.41
C ASP A 13 8.49 7.47 4.10
N GLY A 14 8.85 8.75 4.21
CA GLY A 14 9.10 9.65 3.09
C GLY A 14 10.50 9.50 2.52
N GLU A 15 10.62 9.55 1.20
CA GLU A 15 11.91 9.50 0.50
C GLU A 15 12.28 10.83 -0.14
N ASN A 16 13.58 11.06 -0.34
CA ASN A 16 14.07 12.30 -0.94
C ASN A 16 13.96 12.29 -2.47
N PHE A 17 12.98 13.03 -3.00
CA PHE A 17 12.78 13.19 -4.44
C PHE A 17 13.65 14.27 -5.10
N LEU A 18 14.43 15.05 -4.34
CA LEU A 18 15.19 16.17 -4.91
C LEU A 18 16.08 15.75 -6.11
N PRO A 19 16.87 14.66 -6.04
CA PRO A 19 17.70 14.25 -7.19
C PRO A 19 16.90 13.84 -8.43
N TYR A 20 15.66 13.37 -8.26
CA TYR A 20 14.77 13.07 -9.38
C TYR A 20 14.19 14.35 -9.98
N LEU A 21 13.79 15.30 -9.13
CA LEU A 21 13.19 16.57 -9.56
C LEU A 21 14.21 17.53 -10.20
N THR A 22 15.48 17.47 -9.79
CA THR A 22 16.57 18.26 -10.39
C THR A 22 17.14 17.63 -11.65
N GLY A 23 16.71 16.42 -12.02
CA GLY A 23 17.20 15.69 -13.19
C GLY A 23 18.54 14.99 -12.99
N GLU A 24 19.08 14.95 -11.77
CA GLU A 24 20.30 14.20 -11.42
C GLU A 24 20.09 12.67 -11.57
N THR A 25 18.85 12.21 -11.42
CA THR A 25 18.46 10.80 -11.58
C THR A 25 17.22 10.67 -12.47
N GLN A 26 17.13 9.57 -13.24
CA GLN A 26 16.00 9.33 -14.15
C GLN A 26 14.81 8.63 -13.49
N ALA A 27 14.99 8.06 -12.30
CA ALA A 27 13.96 7.31 -11.59
C ALA A 27 13.76 7.91 -10.20
N GLY A 28 12.50 8.03 -9.79
CA GLY A 28 12.18 8.38 -8.41
C GLY A 28 12.68 7.30 -7.45
N PRO A 29 13.02 7.66 -6.21
CA PRO A 29 13.51 6.69 -5.23
C PRO A 29 12.45 5.63 -4.86
N ARG A 30 11.16 6.00 -4.97
CA ARG A 30 10.06 5.22 -4.42
C ARG A 30 9.75 3.97 -5.21
N LYS A 31 9.95 2.82 -4.56
CA LYS A 31 9.65 1.50 -5.10
C LYS A 31 8.35 0.95 -4.55
N ASP A 32 8.00 1.29 -3.32
CA ASP A 32 6.88 0.75 -2.59
C ASP A 32 5.91 1.83 -2.07
N TYR A 33 4.68 1.41 -1.85
CA TYR A 33 3.64 2.24 -1.26
C TYR A 33 2.65 1.37 -0.50
N PHE A 34 2.48 1.65 0.79
CA PHE A 34 1.50 0.98 1.64
C PHE A 34 0.20 1.79 1.67
N TYR A 35 -0.94 1.12 1.45
CA TYR A 35 -2.26 1.74 1.48
C TYR A 35 -2.93 1.36 2.79
N PHE A 36 -3.18 2.36 3.63
CA PHE A 36 -3.95 2.22 4.85
C PHE A 36 -5.34 2.82 4.66
N ASP A 37 -6.36 2.21 5.27
CA ASP A 37 -7.68 2.83 5.41
C ASP A 37 -7.68 3.87 6.54
N ASP A 38 -8.82 4.52 6.75
CA ASP A 38 -9.06 5.51 7.80
C ASP A 38 -8.96 4.94 9.22
N GLY A 39 -9.24 3.65 9.38
CA GLY A 39 -9.03 2.89 10.62
C GLY A 39 -7.60 2.38 10.81
N GLY A 40 -6.65 2.76 9.96
CA GLY A 40 -5.24 2.36 10.06
C GLY A 40 -4.96 0.89 9.67
N GLN A 41 -5.90 0.21 9.03
CA GLN A 41 -5.69 -1.15 8.52
C GLN A 41 -4.96 -1.12 7.18
N LEU A 42 -3.97 -2.00 7.00
CA LEU A 42 -3.28 -2.15 5.73
C LEU A 42 -4.20 -2.85 4.71
N ILE A 43 -4.70 -2.10 3.73
CA ILE A 43 -5.62 -2.59 2.69
C ILE A 43 -4.90 -2.97 1.39
N GLY A 44 -3.68 -2.51 1.18
CA GLY A 44 -2.91 -2.88 -0.01
C GLY A 44 -1.43 -2.49 0.03
N LEU A 45 -0.68 -3.07 -0.90
CA LEU A 45 0.72 -2.78 -1.15
C LEU A 45 0.90 -2.54 -2.65
N ARG A 46 1.61 -1.48 -3.04
CA ARG A 46 2.17 -1.35 -4.38
C ARG A 46 3.67 -1.54 -4.29
N PHE A 47 4.21 -2.38 -5.17
CA PHE A 47 5.64 -2.49 -5.42
C PHE A 47 5.92 -2.33 -6.92
N ASN A 48 6.56 -1.24 -7.29
CA ASN A 48 6.78 -0.79 -8.66
C ASN A 48 5.45 -0.71 -9.43
N LYS A 49 5.25 -1.60 -10.40
CA LYS A 49 4.04 -1.70 -11.23
C LYS A 49 2.98 -2.61 -10.62
N TRP A 50 3.34 -3.43 -9.65
CA TRP A 50 2.45 -4.42 -9.06
C TRP A 50 1.70 -3.79 -7.90
N LYS A 51 0.39 -4.03 -7.82
CA LYS A 51 -0.43 -3.71 -6.67
C LYS A 51 -1.11 -4.96 -6.18
N MET A 52 -1.04 -5.18 -4.88
CA MET A 52 -1.72 -6.24 -4.15
C MET A 52 -2.78 -5.61 -3.27
N VAL A 53 -4.00 -6.11 -3.34
CA VAL A 53 -5.14 -5.62 -2.55
C VAL A 53 -5.53 -6.71 -1.56
N PHE A 54 -5.38 -6.42 -0.27
CA PHE A 54 -5.68 -7.33 0.84
C PHE A 54 -7.13 -7.19 1.32
N ALA A 55 -7.70 -5.99 1.22
CA ALA A 55 -9.10 -5.72 1.51
C ALA A 55 -9.66 -4.76 0.46
N GLU A 56 -10.90 -5.01 0.01
CA GLU A 56 -11.54 -4.22 -1.05
C GLU A 56 -12.79 -3.51 -0.55
N GLN A 57 -13.05 -2.33 -1.10
CA GLN A 57 -14.32 -1.63 -0.91
C GLN A 57 -15.31 -2.08 -2.00
N ARG A 58 -16.34 -2.83 -1.62
CA ARG A 58 -17.39 -3.33 -2.54
C ARG A 58 -18.56 -2.37 -2.68
N ALA A 59 -18.74 -1.51 -1.69
CA ALA A 59 -19.80 -0.53 -1.68
C ALA A 59 -19.56 0.54 -2.75
N LYS A 60 -20.63 1.26 -3.12
CA LYS A 60 -20.60 2.30 -4.15
C LYS A 60 -21.30 3.56 -3.63
N SER A 61 -20.92 4.70 -4.19
CA SER A 61 -21.52 6.00 -3.87
C SER A 61 -21.44 6.31 -2.37
N TRP A 62 -22.54 6.69 -1.72
CA TRP A 62 -22.54 7.05 -0.30
C TRP A 62 -22.11 5.89 0.61
N ASN A 63 -22.40 4.65 0.21
CA ASN A 63 -22.16 3.49 1.06
C ASN A 63 -20.67 3.19 1.30
N VAL A 64 -19.75 3.79 0.53
CA VAL A 64 -18.31 3.63 0.76
C VAL A 64 -17.85 4.13 2.14
N TRP A 65 -18.64 5.02 2.75
CA TRP A 65 -18.38 5.58 4.09
C TRP A 65 -19.09 4.81 5.20
N SER A 66 -20.14 4.05 4.89
CA SER A 66 -20.95 3.33 5.88
C SER A 66 -20.70 1.83 5.90
N GLU A 67 -20.15 1.27 4.83
CA GLU A 67 -19.90 -0.16 4.69
C GLU A 67 -18.40 -0.49 4.86
N PRO A 68 -18.09 -1.60 5.55
CA PRO A 68 -16.72 -1.97 5.82
C PRO A 68 -16.01 -2.48 4.56
N PHE A 69 -14.68 -2.39 4.57
CA PHE A 69 -13.84 -3.11 3.63
C PHE A 69 -13.99 -4.63 3.82
N VAL A 70 -13.96 -5.38 2.73
CA VAL A 70 -14.01 -6.85 2.73
C VAL A 70 -12.60 -7.40 2.63
N LYS A 71 -12.14 -8.06 3.70
CA LYS A 71 -10.84 -8.77 3.71
C LYS A 71 -10.87 -9.97 2.78
N LEU A 72 -9.85 -10.06 1.93
CA LEU A 72 -9.72 -11.11 0.93
C LEU A 72 -8.86 -12.27 1.47
N ARG A 73 -9.31 -13.50 1.23
CA ARG A 73 -8.50 -14.70 1.52
C ARG A 73 -7.35 -14.87 0.54
N LEU A 74 -7.60 -14.46 -0.70
CA LEU A 74 -6.60 -14.41 -1.77
C LEU A 74 -6.53 -12.95 -2.22
N PRO A 75 -5.43 -12.24 -1.93
CA PRO A 75 -5.26 -10.85 -2.33
C PRO A 75 -5.31 -10.70 -3.85
N LYS A 76 -6.05 -9.70 -4.34
CA LYS A 76 -6.06 -9.37 -5.77
C LYS A 76 -4.70 -8.82 -6.18
N ILE A 77 -4.30 -9.08 -7.41
CA ILE A 77 -3.06 -8.57 -7.99
C ILE A 77 -3.42 -7.75 -9.22
N PHE A 78 -2.78 -6.60 -9.39
CA PHE A 78 -2.91 -5.75 -10.56
C PHE A 78 -1.53 -5.32 -11.04
N ASN A 79 -1.40 -5.10 -12.34
CA ASN A 79 -0.25 -4.42 -12.93
C ASN A 79 -0.70 -3.03 -13.37
N LEU A 80 -0.43 -2.02 -12.55
CA LEU A 80 -0.86 -0.64 -12.74
C LEU A 80 -0.29 0.02 -14.00
N ARG A 81 0.75 -0.58 -14.62
CA ARG A 81 1.27 -0.08 -15.91
C ARG A 81 0.38 -0.50 -17.08
N SER A 82 -0.20 -1.69 -17.03
CA SER A 82 -1.11 -2.21 -18.05
C SER A 82 -2.58 -1.99 -17.73
N ASP A 83 -2.93 -1.94 -16.43
CA ASP A 83 -4.27 -1.76 -15.91
C ASP A 83 -4.25 -0.65 -14.83
N PRO A 84 -4.13 0.62 -15.23
CA PRO A 84 -4.04 1.74 -14.30
C PRO A 84 -5.33 1.98 -13.51
N PHE A 85 -6.46 1.42 -13.95
CA PHE A 85 -7.77 1.60 -13.32
C PHE A 85 -8.23 0.39 -12.51
N GLU A 86 -7.41 -0.66 -12.43
CA GLU A 86 -7.68 -1.86 -11.63
C GLU A 86 -9.01 -2.50 -12.01
N ARG A 87 -9.27 -2.65 -13.32
CA ARG A 87 -10.55 -3.17 -13.85
C ARG A 87 -10.46 -4.59 -14.37
N ALA A 88 -9.27 -5.17 -14.46
CA ALA A 88 -9.11 -6.48 -15.07
C ALA A 88 -9.94 -7.56 -14.35
N ASP A 89 -10.16 -7.44 -13.05
CA ASP A 89 -10.94 -8.38 -12.26
C ASP A 89 -12.44 -8.38 -12.58
N THR A 90 -13.00 -7.28 -13.09
CA THR A 90 -14.41 -7.18 -13.50
C THR A 90 -14.60 -7.24 -15.01
N ASP A 91 -13.64 -6.70 -15.77
CA ASP A 91 -13.82 -6.39 -17.20
C ASP A 91 -13.02 -7.32 -18.11
N ALA A 92 -12.08 -8.11 -17.58
CA ALA A 92 -11.25 -9.03 -18.38
C ALA A 92 -11.66 -10.49 -18.25
N ASN A 93 -11.81 -11.17 -19.39
CA ASN A 93 -12.18 -12.59 -19.45
C ASN A 93 -11.12 -13.56 -18.87
N GLY A 94 -9.86 -13.14 -18.83
CA GLY A 94 -8.72 -13.99 -18.46
C GLY A 94 -8.09 -13.68 -17.09
N TYR A 95 -8.68 -12.77 -16.30
CA TYR A 95 -8.04 -12.27 -15.09
C TYR A 95 -7.71 -13.38 -14.09
N ASN A 96 -8.62 -14.34 -13.86
CA ASN A 96 -8.38 -15.38 -12.87
C ASN A 96 -7.20 -16.29 -13.22
N ASN A 97 -7.04 -16.66 -14.49
CA ASN A 97 -5.89 -17.47 -14.92
C ASN A 97 -4.59 -16.68 -14.76
N TRP A 98 -4.59 -15.43 -15.25
CA TRP A 98 -3.45 -14.53 -15.10
C TRP A 98 -3.11 -14.28 -13.62
N TRP A 99 -4.12 -14.12 -12.77
CA TRP A 99 -3.95 -13.89 -11.33
C TRP A 99 -3.31 -15.10 -10.64
N ILE A 100 -3.78 -16.31 -10.95
CA ILE A 100 -3.20 -17.58 -10.45
C ILE A 100 -1.73 -17.68 -10.85
N ASP A 101 -1.41 -17.42 -12.12
CA ASP A 101 -0.04 -17.45 -12.63
C ASP A 101 0.89 -16.45 -11.92
N HIS A 102 0.34 -15.43 -11.26
CA HIS A 102 1.08 -14.38 -10.57
C HIS A 102 0.99 -14.44 -9.04
N LEU A 103 0.35 -15.46 -8.45
CA LEU A 103 0.26 -15.60 -6.98
C LEU A 103 1.61 -15.70 -6.28
N PHE A 104 2.66 -16.12 -7.01
CA PHE A 104 4.04 -16.12 -6.49
C PHE A 104 4.50 -14.74 -6.00
N LEU A 105 3.91 -13.65 -6.50
CA LEU A 105 4.22 -12.28 -6.06
C LEU A 105 3.77 -12.01 -4.61
N LEU A 106 2.85 -12.79 -4.06
CA LEU A 106 2.37 -12.59 -2.70
C LEU A 106 3.41 -12.95 -1.63
N VAL A 107 4.31 -13.90 -1.93
CA VAL A 107 5.35 -14.33 -0.98
C VAL A 107 6.33 -13.19 -0.64
N PRO A 108 6.99 -12.52 -1.62
CA PRO A 108 7.84 -11.37 -1.30
C PRO A 108 7.05 -10.18 -0.77
N ALA A 109 5.78 -10.01 -1.18
CA ALA A 109 4.92 -8.97 -0.62
C ALA A 109 4.70 -9.14 0.90
N GLN A 110 4.51 -10.38 1.38
CA GLN A 110 4.39 -10.66 2.81
C GLN A 110 5.64 -10.26 3.60
N GLN A 111 6.83 -10.50 3.05
CA GLN A 111 8.08 -10.11 3.69
C GLN A 111 8.19 -8.58 3.81
N HIS A 112 7.88 -7.86 2.73
CA HIS A 112 7.90 -6.40 2.75
C HIS A 112 6.88 -5.79 3.71
N VAL A 113 5.68 -6.38 3.79
CA VAL A 113 4.68 -5.98 4.80
C VAL A 113 5.19 -6.25 6.21
N ALA A 114 5.82 -7.40 6.46
CA ALA A 114 6.39 -7.71 7.78
C ALA A 114 7.50 -6.73 8.18
N GLU A 115 8.37 -6.34 7.25
CA GLU A 115 9.40 -5.32 7.46
C GLU A 115 8.77 -3.97 7.85
N GLN A 116 7.75 -3.51 7.11
CA GLN A 116 7.06 -2.26 7.45
C GLN A 116 6.38 -2.35 8.82
N LEU A 117 5.69 -3.46 9.12
CA LEU A 117 5.02 -3.63 10.42
C LEU A 117 6.02 -3.71 11.59
N ALA A 118 7.23 -4.23 11.36
CA ALA A 118 8.28 -4.23 12.38
C ALA A 118 8.72 -2.80 12.74
N THR A 119 8.66 -1.85 11.79
CA THR A 119 8.96 -0.44 12.10
C THR A 119 7.99 0.14 13.12
N PHE A 120 6.72 -0.27 13.13
CA PHE A 120 5.74 0.19 14.12
C PHE A 120 5.99 -0.39 15.52
N ALA A 121 6.65 -1.55 15.64
CA ALA A 121 7.09 -2.05 16.94
C ALA A 121 8.24 -1.20 17.50
N GLU A 122 9.16 -0.75 16.64
CA GLU A 122 10.29 0.11 17.04
C GLU A 122 9.86 1.57 17.26
N TYR A 123 8.96 2.06 16.41
CA TYR A 123 8.41 3.41 16.36
C TYR A 123 6.88 3.36 16.49
N PRO A 124 6.36 3.12 17.71
CA PRO A 124 4.91 3.02 17.90
C PRO A 124 4.21 4.31 17.44
N PRO A 125 3.03 4.19 16.81
CA PRO A 125 2.25 5.36 16.43
C PRO A 125 1.98 6.21 17.67
N ALA A 126 1.88 7.53 17.47
CA ALA A 126 1.46 8.42 18.55
C ALA A 126 0.10 7.92 19.10
N PRO A 127 -0.16 8.04 20.41
CA PRO A 127 -1.41 7.56 21.00
C PRO A 127 -2.61 8.10 20.20
N GLU A 128 -3.59 7.22 19.97
CA GLU A 128 -4.86 7.54 19.32
C GLU A 128 -5.36 8.92 19.74
N ALA A 129 -5.56 9.81 18.76
CA ALA A 129 -6.47 10.91 18.95
C ALA A 129 -7.86 10.27 19.08
N GLY A 130 -8.30 10.10 20.33
CA GLY A 130 -9.48 9.36 20.78
C GLY A 130 -10.52 9.03 19.72
N GLU A 131 -10.72 7.72 19.50
CA GLU A 131 -12.03 7.24 19.07
C GLU A 131 -13.07 7.67 20.12
N VAL A 132 -14.18 8.24 19.63
CA VAL A 132 -15.39 8.59 20.40
C VAL A 132 -16.41 7.48 20.32
#